data_AF-A0A528N4V0-F1
#
_entry.id   AF-A0A528N4V0-F1
#
_cell.length_a   1.000
_cell.length_b   1.000
_cell.length_c   1.000
_cell.angle_alpha   90.00
_cell.angle_beta   90.00
_cell.angle_gamma   90.00
#
_symmetry.space_group_name_H-M   'P 1'
#
loop_
_entity.id
_entity.type
_entity.pdbx_description
1 polymer ?
#
loop_
_entity_poly.entity_id
_entity_poly.type
_entity_poly.pdbx_seq_one_letter_code
_entity_poly.pdbx_strand_id
1 'polypeptide(L)'
;ASRLTRTYTDRHGLKDICLELLGVNLSKAQQSSDWAAETLSPEQLEYAASDVLYLHQLRDVLTMRLARDNRAKEAEACFRFLPTRAKLDLMGWD
;
A
#
# COMPACT_ATOMS: atom_id res chain seq x y z
N ALA A 1 0.22 -7.15 -4.63
CA ALA A 1 1.16 -6.96 -5.76
C ALA A 1 2.62 -6.91 -5.32
N SER A 2 3.06 -5.94 -4.50
CA SER A 2 4.48 -5.82 -4.07
C SER A 2 5.08 -7.13 -3.52
N ARG A 3 4.39 -7.83 -2.61
CA ARG A 3 4.81 -9.15 -2.09
C ARG A 3 4.96 -10.24 -3.16
N LEU A 4 4.21 -10.14 -4.26
CA LEU A 4 4.24 -11.10 -5.36
C LEU A 4 5.32 -10.80 -6.39
N THR A 5 5.88 -9.59 -6.44
CA THR A 5 6.85 -9.18 -7.49
C THR A 5 8.21 -8.77 -6.95
N ARG A 6 8.30 -8.32 -5.69
CA ARG A 6 9.53 -7.88 -5.02
C ARG A 6 10.03 -8.97 -4.08
N THR A 7 10.27 -10.18 -4.61
CA THR A 7 10.61 -11.39 -3.82
C THR A 7 12.01 -11.40 -3.21
N TYR A 8 12.81 -10.37 -3.47
CA TYR A 8 14.17 -10.19 -2.95
C TYR A 8 14.21 -9.34 -1.66
N THR A 9 13.06 -8.89 -1.16
CA THR A 9 12.98 -8.06 0.04
C THR A 9 11.71 -8.38 0.83
N ASP A 10 11.77 -8.14 2.12
CA ASP A 10 10.67 -8.17 3.08
C ASP A 10 9.99 -6.80 3.27
N ARG A 11 10.60 -5.72 2.77
CA ARG A 11 10.10 -4.34 2.93
C ARG A 11 9.03 -4.02 1.90
N HIS A 12 7.76 -4.17 2.27
CA HIS A 12 6.60 -3.93 1.38
C HIS A 12 5.70 -2.77 1.80
N GLY A 13 6.11 -1.95 2.78
CA GLY A 13 5.35 -0.77 3.20
C GLY A 13 5.33 0.33 2.14
N LEU A 14 4.33 1.22 2.20
CA LEU A 14 4.13 2.28 1.21
C LEU A 14 5.38 3.17 1.01
N LYS A 15 5.99 3.61 2.11
CA LYS A 15 7.26 4.38 2.07
C LYS A 15 8.35 3.66 1.28
N ASP A 16 8.55 2.37 1.54
CA ASP A 16 9.64 1.60 0.93
C ASP A 16 9.39 1.39 -0.57
N ILE A 17 8.15 1.12 -0.97
CA ILE A 17 7.81 0.96 -2.40
C ILE A 17 7.82 2.28 -3.15
N CYS A 18 7.41 3.40 -2.53
CA CYS A 18 7.55 4.73 -3.14
C CYS A 18 9.01 5.09 -3.36
N LEU A 19 9.87 4.83 -2.38
CA LEU A 19 11.29 5.14 -2.47
C LEU A 19 11.97 4.30 -3.57
N GLU A 20 11.76 2.98 -3.56
CA GLU A 20 12.42 2.09 -4.51
C GLU A 20 11.88 2.24 -5.95
N LEU A 21 10.56 2.33 -6.12
CA LEU A 21 9.94 2.26 -7.44
C LEU A 21 9.77 3.61 -8.10
N LEU A 22 9.62 4.68 -7.32
CA LEU A 22 9.33 6.03 -7.81
C LEU A 22 10.38 7.07 -7.39
N GLY A 23 11.34 6.72 -6.52
CA GLY A 23 12.30 7.68 -5.98
C GLY A 23 11.70 8.68 -4.98
N VAL A 24 10.47 8.43 -4.50
CA VAL A 24 9.73 9.35 -3.63
C VAL A 24 9.91 8.94 -2.16
N ASN A 25 10.40 9.86 -1.34
CA ASN A 25 10.54 9.65 0.11
C ASN A 25 9.30 10.14 0.86
N LEU A 26 8.62 9.24 1.57
CA LEU A 26 7.46 9.57 2.41
C LEU A 26 7.83 9.67 3.89
N SER A 27 7.29 10.67 4.57
CA SER A 27 7.38 10.79 6.02
C SER A 27 6.35 9.86 6.70
N LYS A 28 6.72 9.30 7.86
CA LYS A 28 5.81 8.53 8.73
C LYS A 28 5.41 9.28 10.00
N ALA A 29 5.82 10.54 10.12
CA ALA A 29 5.74 11.30 11.38
C ALA A 29 4.33 11.37 11.97
N GLN A 30 3.29 11.43 11.11
CA GLN A 30 1.89 11.57 11.54
C GLN A 30 1.10 10.25 11.57
N GLN A 31 1.75 9.11 11.29
CA GLN A 31 1.07 7.80 11.22
C GLN A 31 0.37 7.43 12.54
N SER A 32 0.99 7.77 13.68
CA SER A 32 0.47 7.50 15.02
C SER A 32 0.07 8.80 15.77
N SER A 33 -0.37 9.82 15.04
CA SER A 33 -0.93 11.06 15.61
C SER A 33 -2.41 10.89 16.01
N ASP A 34 -2.98 11.89 16.69
CA ASP A 34 -4.41 11.88 17.03
C ASP A 34 -5.27 12.20 15.79
N TRP A 35 -5.76 11.16 15.13
CA TRP A 35 -6.67 11.25 13.98
C TRP A 35 -8.14 11.47 14.37
N ALA A 36 -8.47 11.48 15.66
CA ALA A 36 -9.80 11.80 16.16
C ALA A 36 -9.95 13.27 16.58
N ALA A 37 -8.89 14.07 16.45
CA ALA A 37 -8.90 15.50 16.74
C ALA A 37 -9.97 16.23 15.92
N GLU A 38 -10.65 17.20 16.55
CA GLU A 38 -11.69 18.01 15.91
C GLU A 38 -11.15 18.82 14.72
N THR A 39 -9.88 19.26 14.81
CA THR A 39 -9.17 19.96 13.74
C THR A 39 -7.84 19.28 13.49
N LEU A 40 -7.61 18.84 12.25
CA LEU A 40 -6.35 18.23 11.83
C LEU A 40 -5.26 19.30 11.63
N SER A 41 -4.03 18.97 11.99
CA SER A 41 -2.87 19.83 11.75
C SER A 41 -2.48 19.87 10.26
N PRO A 42 -1.78 20.91 9.80
CA PRO A 42 -1.24 20.95 8.44
C PRO A 42 -0.38 19.72 8.10
N GLU A 43 0.41 19.22 9.05
CA GLU A 43 1.24 18.04 8.88
C GLU A 43 0.42 16.76 8.71
N GLN A 44 -0.71 16.63 9.42
CA GLN A 44 -1.64 15.50 9.26
C GLN A 44 -2.30 15.54 7.88
N LEU A 45 -2.72 16.73 7.42
CA LEU A 45 -3.28 16.90 6.08
C LEU A 45 -2.27 16.50 4.99
N GLU A 46 -1.03 16.97 5.11
CA GLU A 46 0.05 16.63 4.18
C GLU A 46 0.36 15.12 4.18
N TYR A 47 0.42 14.51 5.36
CA TYR A 47 0.59 13.06 5.49
C TYR A 47 -0.55 12.29 4.80
N ALA A 48 -1.80 12.65 5.06
CA ALA A 48 -2.97 11.99 4.49
C ALA A 48 -3.01 12.10 2.96
N ALA A 49 -2.67 13.27 2.41
CA ALA A 49 -2.57 13.49 0.98
C ALA A 49 -1.46 12.61 0.35
N SER A 50 -0.29 12.62 0.97
CA SER A 50 0.88 11.85 0.52
C SER A 50 0.65 10.33 0.52
N ASP A 51 -0.17 9.80 1.44
CA ASP A 51 -0.48 8.36 1.53
C ASP A 51 -1.31 7.84 0.35
N VAL A 52 -1.97 8.73 -0.42
CA VAL A 52 -2.80 8.34 -1.58
C VAL A 52 -2.27 8.86 -2.92
N LEU A 53 -1.48 9.93 -2.91
CA LEU A 53 -1.05 10.66 -4.11
C LEU A 53 -0.35 9.77 -5.14
N TYR A 54 0.45 8.81 -4.67
CA TYR A 54 1.33 8.00 -5.54
C TYR A 54 0.78 6.60 -5.86
N LEU A 55 -0.41 6.24 -5.36
CA LEU A 55 -0.93 4.86 -5.46
C LEU A 55 -1.17 4.40 -6.90
N HIS A 56 -1.60 5.30 -7.79
CA HIS A 56 -1.84 4.96 -9.20
C HIS A 56 -0.53 4.65 -9.93
N GLN A 57 0.50 5.48 -9.74
CA GLN A 57 1.83 5.24 -10.32
C GLN A 57 2.44 3.93 -9.79
N LEU A 58 2.31 3.66 -8.50
CA LEU A 58 2.74 2.39 -7.90
C LEU A 58 1.99 1.20 -8.49
N ARG A 59 0.66 1.30 -8.64
CA ARG A 59 -0.16 0.26 -9.25
C ARG A 59 0.35 -0.06 -10.65
N ASP A 60 0.60 0.94 -11.47
CA ASP A 60 1.02 0.75 -12.86
C ASP A 60 2.39 0.03 -12.93
N VAL A 61 3.36 0.47 -12.12
CA VAL A 61 4.68 -0.20 -12.01
C VAL A 61 4.54 -1.66 -11.55
N LEU A 62 3.72 -1.91 -10.53
CA LEU A 62 3.54 -3.24 -9.97
C LEU A 62 2.76 -4.16 -10.93
N THR A 63 1.78 -3.63 -11.67
CA THR A 63 1.05 -4.37 -12.70
C THR A 63 1.98 -4.81 -13.84
N MET A 64 2.87 -3.91 -14.30
CA MET A 64 3.89 -4.28 -15.29
C MET A 64 4.80 -5.41 -14.79
N ARG A 65 5.24 -5.34 -13.53
CA ARG A 65 6.07 -6.40 -12.93
C ARG A 65 5.30 -7.73 -12.79
N LEU A 66 4.03 -7.69 -12.39
CA LEU A 66 3.17 -8.87 -12.31
C LEU A 66 3.02 -9.56 -13.67
N ALA A 67 2.84 -8.78 -14.73
CA ALA A 67 2.75 -9.32 -16.09
C ALA A 67 4.08 -9.93 -16.54
N ARG A 68 5.20 -9.23 -16.34
CA ARG A 68 6.56 -9.72 -16.65
C ARG A 68 6.87 -11.04 -15.95
N ASP A 69 6.49 -11.16 -14.69
CA ASP A 69 6.80 -12.32 -13.85
C ASP A 69 5.75 -13.44 -13.96
N ASN A 70 4.76 -13.32 -14.85
CA ASN A 70 3.63 -14.25 -15.04
C ASN A 70 2.80 -14.50 -13.75
N ARG A 71 2.61 -13.47 -12.92
CA ARG A 71 1.91 -13.55 -11.61
C ARG A 71 0.60 -12.76 -11.57
N ALA A 72 0.15 -12.26 -12.72
CA ALA A 72 -1.04 -11.40 -12.79
C ALA A 72 -2.33 -12.14 -12.38
N LYS A 73 -2.46 -13.41 -12.73
CA LYS A 73 -3.66 -14.21 -12.40
C LYS A 73 -3.80 -14.46 -10.90
N GLU A 74 -2.68 -14.73 -10.24
CA GLU A 74 -2.58 -14.95 -8.80
C GLU A 74 -2.91 -13.66 -8.04
N ALA A 75 -2.33 -12.53 -8.46
CA ALA A 75 -2.64 -11.23 -7.88
C ALA A 75 -4.14 -10.89 -7.99
N GLU A 76 -4.72 -11.12 -9.16
CA GLU A 76 -6.14 -10.89 -9.44
C GLU A 76 -7.05 -11.80 -8.59
N ALA A 77 -6.68 -13.07 -8.40
CA ALA A 77 -7.40 -13.95 -7.47
C ALA A 77 -7.31 -13.45 -6.02
N CYS A 78 -6.14 -12.99 -5.58
CA CYS A 78 -5.99 -12.37 -4.25
C CYS A 78 -6.87 -11.12 -4.09
N PHE A 79 -6.96 -10.26 -5.10
CA PHE A 79 -7.78 -9.04 -5.05
C PHE A 79 -9.26 -9.37 -4.91
N ARG A 80 -9.77 -10.37 -5.66
CA ARG A 80 -11.15 -10.84 -5.51
C ARG A 80 -11.45 -11.44 -4.13
N PHE A 81 -10.48 -12.09 -3.51
CA PHE A 81 -10.64 -12.68 -2.17
C PHE A 81 -10.54 -11.65 -1.04
N LEU A 82 -9.84 -10.53 -1.25
CA LEU A 82 -9.53 -9.55 -0.20
C LEU A 82 -10.77 -9.03 0.56
N PRO A 83 -11.92 -8.73 -0.07
CA PRO A 83 -13.13 -8.36 0.65
C PRO A 83 -13.65 -9.45 1.60
N THR A 84 -13.53 -10.73 1.19
CA THR A 84 -13.90 -11.86 2.05
C THR A 84 -12.93 -11.98 3.21
N ARG A 85 -11.61 -11.87 2.97
CA ARG A 85 -10.59 -11.86 4.03
C ARG A 85 -10.89 -10.80 5.09
N ALA A 86 -11.19 -9.56 4.66
CA ALA A 86 -11.55 -8.47 5.58
C ALA A 86 -12.81 -8.77 6.42
N LYS A 87 -13.82 -9.43 5.83
CA LYS A 87 -15.01 -9.87 6.59
C LYS A 87 -14.68 -10.95 7.60
N LEU A 88 -13.81 -11.88 7.25
CA LEU A 88 -13.37 -12.94 8.16
C LEU A 88 -12.61 -12.35 9.37
N ASP A 89 -11.80 -11.32 9.16
CA ASP A 89 -11.09 -10.60 10.24
C ASP A 89 -12.09 -9.99 11.24
N LEU A 90 -13.14 -9.32 10.75
CA LEU A 90 -14.21 -8.76 11.60
C LEU A 90 -15.00 -9.83 12.38
N MET A 91 -14.99 -11.08 11.90
CA MET A 91 -15.65 -12.21 12.53
C MET A 91 -14.72 -12.99 13.47
N GLY A 92 -13.46 -12.55 13.63
CA GLY A 92 -12.50 -13.11 14.58
C GLY A 92 -11.73 -14.34 14.08
N TRP A 93 -11.65 -14.56 12.76
CA TRP A 93 -10.75 -15.57 12.20
C TRP A 93 -9.39 -14.94 11.92
N ASP A 94 -8.38 -15.21 12.74
CA ASP A 94 -6.99 -14.77 12.51
C ASP A 94 -6.14 -15.84 11.78
#